data_AF-A0A482TE25-F1
#
_entry.id   AF-A0A482TE25-F1
#
_cell.length_a   1.000
_cell.length_b   1.000
_cell.length_c   1.000
_cell.angle_alpha   90.00
_cell.angle_beta   90.00
_cell.angle_gamma   90.00
#
_symmetry.space_group_name_H-M   'P 1'
#
loop_
_entity.id
_entity.type
_entity.pdbx_description
1 polymer ?
#
loop_
_entity_poly.entity_id
_entity_poly.type
_entity_poly.pdbx_seq_one_letter_code
_entity_poly.pdbx_strand_id
1 'polypeptide(L)'
;MNEVTRFLSLLLVGAVVLAVGTAPTAAAAEPTEPGLIVELHEDGSATVTLRTTYDLASDEEARAFTDLREDDDAREKLVEKYKDRMSRVAATAATETGRTMQVTNERIELSTSGDVGVVALSVQWEGLAATDTGRLVVTRPFAGDFESDHSLTLVGPHGYDVTATNPSPDSQTENRLTWQSGTELNEFEVTFASSDAAESEASGDSTDTGTNTPGFGIVIASVALLGAALLARLRE
;
A
#
# COMPACT_ATOMS: atom_id res chain seq x y z
N MET A 1 68.35 20.88 38.76
CA MET A 1 69.65 20.21 38.54
C MET A 1 69.39 18.93 37.78
N ASN A 2 69.77 19.01 36.50
CA ASN A 2 70.16 17.97 35.54
C ASN A 2 69.16 16.89 35.07
N GLU A 3 68.86 17.06 33.77
CA GLU A 3 68.47 16.13 32.72
C GLU A 3 69.06 14.70 32.82
N VAL A 4 68.37 13.71 32.25
CA VAL A 4 68.70 13.11 30.93
C VAL A 4 67.87 11.83 30.70
N THR A 5 67.12 11.87 29.61
CA THR A 5 66.54 10.84 28.75
C THR A 5 67.17 9.44 28.80
N ARG A 6 66.33 8.38 28.83
CA ARG A 6 66.55 7.19 27.99
C ARG A 6 65.26 6.42 27.70
N PHE A 7 64.92 6.44 26.42
CA PHE A 7 63.91 5.62 25.76
C PHE A 7 64.22 4.13 25.90
N LEU A 8 63.19 3.32 26.18
CA LEU A 8 63.13 1.96 25.64
C LEU A 8 61.66 1.59 25.39
N SER A 9 61.31 1.65 24.11
CA SER A 9 60.04 1.24 23.54
C SER A 9 59.81 -0.25 23.74
N LEU A 10 58.69 -0.64 24.33
CA LEU A 10 58.14 -1.99 24.17
C LEU A 10 56.72 -1.86 23.62
N LEU A 11 56.62 -2.12 22.33
CA LEU A 11 55.44 -2.07 21.49
C LEU A 11 54.56 -3.27 21.85
N LEU A 12 53.54 -3.08 22.68
CA LEU A 12 52.50 -4.08 22.95
C LEU A 12 51.25 -3.72 22.12
N VAL A 13 51.12 -4.36 20.96
CA VAL A 13 49.94 -4.27 20.10
C VAL A 13 48.83 -5.10 20.75
N GLY A 14 47.95 -4.44 21.50
CA GLY A 14 46.69 -5.02 21.97
C GLY A 14 45.63 -4.86 20.89
N ALA A 15 45.33 -5.94 20.16
CA ALA A 15 44.21 -5.99 19.23
C ALA A 15 42.90 -5.99 20.03
N VAL A 16 42.18 -4.87 20.03
CA VAL A 16 40.79 -4.79 20.49
C VAL A 16 39.91 -5.25 19.33
N VAL A 17 39.36 -6.45 19.43
CA VAL A 17 38.30 -6.94 18.55
C VAL A 17 36.97 -6.39 19.09
N LEU A 18 36.42 -5.37 18.42
CA LEU A 18 35.05 -4.91 18.65
C LEU A 18 34.11 -5.93 18.00
N ALA A 19 33.51 -6.80 18.82
CA ALA A 19 32.39 -7.63 18.38
C ALA A 19 31.16 -6.72 18.20
N VAL A 20 30.86 -6.36 16.96
CA VAL A 20 29.57 -5.76 16.60
C VAL A 20 28.53 -6.87 16.68
N GLY A 21 27.80 -6.94 17.79
CA GLY A 21 26.64 -7.79 17.91
C GLY A 21 25.53 -7.27 17.00
N THR A 22 25.35 -7.89 15.85
CA THR A 22 24.13 -7.73 15.06
C THR A 22 23.00 -8.39 15.84
N ALA A 23 22.16 -7.60 16.52
CA ALA A 23 20.90 -8.11 17.01
C ALA A 23 20.08 -8.62 15.81
N PRO A 24 19.43 -9.79 15.90
CA PRO A 24 18.44 -10.14 14.90
C PRO A 24 17.34 -9.08 14.94
N THR A 25 17.10 -8.42 13.81
CA THR A 25 15.82 -7.75 13.58
C THR A 25 14.76 -8.80 13.83
N ALA A 26 13.93 -8.60 14.86
CA ALA A 26 12.67 -9.32 14.95
C ALA A 26 11.93 -9.01 13.65
N ALA A 27 11.81 -9.99 12.76
CA ALA A 27 10.81 -9.93 11.71
C ALA A 27 9.51 -9.59 12.45
N ALA A 28 8.89 -8.45 12.12
CA ALA A 28 7.57 -8.15 12.62
C ALA A 28 6.72 -9.39 12.34
N ALA A 29 6.07 -9.93 13.37
CA ALA A 29 5.14 -11.02 13.16
C ALA A 29 4.11 -10.50 12.16
N GLU A 30 4.13 -11.06 10.95
CA GLU A 30 3.08 -10.80 9.96
C GLU A 30 1.75 -11.00 10.66
N PRO A 31 0.83 -10.01 10.67
CA PRO A 31 -0.41 -10.14 11.40
C PRO A 31 -1.10 -11.42 10.94
N THR A 32 -1.49 -12.30 11.86
CA THR A 32 -2.15 -13.57 11.49
C THR A 32 -3.64 -13.35 11.14
N GLU A 33 -4.15 -12.12 11.24
CA GLU A 33 -5.58 -11.83 11.19
C GLU A 33 -6.21 -12.12 9.83
N PRO A 34 -7.32 -12.86 9.72
CA PRO A 34 -7.96 -13.10 8.44
C PRO A 34 -8.41 -11.78 7.79
N GLY A 35 -8.33 -11.67 6.47
CA GLY A 35 -8.56 -10.40 5.78
C GLY A 35 -8.25 -10.45 4.29
N LEU A 36 -8.71 -9.43 3.57
CA LEU A 36 -8.25 -9.08 2.23
C LEU A 36 -7.18 -7.98 2.35
N ILE A 37 -5.96 -8.29 1.95
CA ILE A 37 -4.82 -7.38 2.01
C ILE A 37 -4.45 -6.98 0.58
N VAL A 38 -4.31 -5.68 0.34
CA VAL A 38 -3.96 -5.09 -0.94
C VAL A 38 -2.71 -4.26 -0.74
N GLU A 39 -1.60 -4.69 -1.31
CA GLU A 39 -0.31 -4.02 -1.21
C GLU A 39 0.03 -3.37 -2.55
N LEU A 40 0.01 -2.04 -2.58
CA LEU A 40 0.26 -1.27 -3.80
C LEU A 40 1.76 -1.18 -4.09
N HIS A 41 2.08 -1.19 -5.38
CA HIS A 41 3.39 -0.87 -5.91
C HIS A 41 3.36 0.52 -6.55
N GLU A 42 4.53 1.14 -6.71
CA GLU A 42 4.68 2.50 -7.24
C GLU A 42 4.15 2.67 -8.67
N ASP A 43 4.08 1.59 -9.45
CA ASP A 43 3.55 1.55 -10.80
C ASP A 43 2.01 1.39 -10.86
N GLY A 44 1.34 1.38 -9.71
CA GLY A 44 -0.10 1.21 -9.58
C GLY A 44 -0.59 -0.23 -9.72
N SER A 45 0.32 -1.20 -9.87
CA SER A 45 -0.01 -2.60 -9.64
C SER A 45 -0.17 -2.89 -8.14
N ALA A 46 -0.73 -4.06 -7.82
CA ALA A 46 -0.90 -4.49 -6.44
C ALA A 46 -0.70 -6.00 -6.29
N THR A 47 -0.20 -6.41 -5.13
CA THR A 47 -0.36 -7.78 -4.64
C THR A 47 -1.67 -7.83 -3.86
N VAL A 48 -2.61 -8.67 -4.29
CA VAL A 48 -3.90 -8.86 -3.61
C VAL A 48 -3.90 -10.23 -2.96
N THR A 49 -4.01 -10.26 -1.63
CA THR A 49 -3.91 -11.47 -0.82
C THR A 49 -5.17 -11.66 0.01
N LEU A 50 -5.87 -12.78 -0.18
CA LEU A 50 -6.89 -13.26 0.74
C LEU A 50 -6.24 -14.19 1.77
N ARG A 51 -6.30 -13.80 3.05
CA ARG A 51 -5.80 -14.60 4.17
C ARG A 51 -6.95 -15.16 4.98
N THR A 52 -6.91 -16.47 5.22
CA THR A 52 -7.85 -17.20 6.07
C THR A 52 -7.09 -17.97 7.14
N THR A 53 -7.64 -18.02 8.34
CA THR A 53 -7.10 -18.77 9.48
C THR A 53 -8.00 -19.94 9.85
N TYR A 54 -7.39 -21.03 10.30
CA TYR A 54 -8.06 -22.25 10.74
C TYR A 54 -7.56 -22.61 12.13
N ASP A 55 -8.49 -22.93 13.04
CA ASP A 55 -8.18 -23.48 14.36
C ASP A 55 -7.84 -24.97 14.20
N LEU A 56 -6.60 -25.34 14.51
CA LEU A 56 -6.06 -26.69 14.39
C LEU A 56 -6.03 -27.42 15.74
N ALA A 57 -6.72 -26.91 16.77
CA ALA A 57 -6.79 -27.55 18.08
C ALA A 57 -7.47 -28.92 18.04
N SER A 58 -8.33 -29.16 17.04
CA SER A 58 -8.96 -30.46 16.82
C SER A 58 -8.20 -31.28 15.78
N ASP A 59 -8.10 -32.59 16.01
CA ASP A 59 -7.43 -33.50 15.08
C ASP A 59 -8.13 -33.56 13.71
N GLU A 60 -9.40 -33.18 13.58
CA GLU A 60 -10.11 -33.15 12.30
C GLU A 60 -9.64 -31.96 11.46
N GLU A 61 -9.66 -30.74 11.99
CA GLU A 61 -9.14 -29.56 11.29
C GLU A 61 -7.63 -29.69 11.00
N ALA A 62 -6.85 -30.21 11.96
CA ALA A 62 -5.41 -30.43 11.76
C ALA A 62 -5.12 -31.41 10.61
N ARG A 63 -5.91 -32.49 10.49
CA ARG A 63 -5.79 -33.42 9.37
C ARG A 63 -6.21 -32.78 8.06
N ALA A 64 -7.36 -32.11 8.01
CA ALA A 64 -7.83 -31.45 6.78
C ALA A 64 -6.83 -30.40 6.26
N PHE A 65 -6.21 -29.63 7.16
CA PHE A 65 -5.18 -28.66 6.80
C PHE A 65 -3.91 -29.35 6.27
N THR A 66 -3.50 -30.45 6.90
CA THR A 66 -2.35 -31.26 6.44
C THR A 66 -2.62 -31.87 5.07
N ASP A 67 -3.81 -32.43 4.86
CA ASP A 67 -4.25 -32.99 3.58
C ASP A 67 -4.20 -31.93 2.48
N LEU A 68 -4.73 -30.72 2.73
CA LEU A 68 -4.63 -29.60 1.77
C LEU A 68 -3.18 -29.20 1.49
N ARG A 69 -2.30 -29.22 2.50
CA ARG A 69 -0.88 -28.90 2.33
C ARG A 69 -0.18 -29.92 1.44
N GLU A 70 -0.51 -31.20 1.56
CA GLU A 70 0.11 -32.30 0.83
C GLU A 70 -0.51 -32.56 -0.57
N ASP A 71 -1.71 -32.06 -0.82
CA ASP A 71 -2.42 -32.22 -2.09
C ASP A 71 -2.14 -31.06 -3.08
N ASP A 72 -1.16 -31.29 -3.97
CA ASP A 72 -0.79 -30.31 -5.01
C ASP A 72 -1.96 -29.95 -5.93
N ASP A 73 -2.78 -30.93 -6.34
CA ASP A 73 -3.91 -30.72 -7.26
C ASP A 73 -5.01 -29.87 -6.59
N ALA A 74 -5.27 -30.11 -5.31
CA ALA A 74 -6.25 -29.31 -4.56
C ALA A 74 -5.79 -27.86 -4.40
N ARG A 75 -4.50 -27.65 -4.12
CA ARG A 75 -3.92 -26.30 -4.03
C ARG A 75 -3.96 -25.55 -5.35
N GLU A 76 -3.63 -26.22 -6.47
CA GLU A 76 -3.70 -25.62 -7.81
C GLU A 76 -5.13 -25.21 -8.16
N LYS A 77 -6.12 -26.08 -7.95
CA LYS A 77 -7.54 -25.75 -8.16
C LYS A 77 -8.01 -24.59 -7.29
N LEU A 78 -7.56 -24.52 -6.04
CA LEU A 78 -7.96 -23.47 -5.12
C LEU A 78 -7.41 -22.10 -5.56
N VAL A 79 -6.14 -22.05 -5.96
CA VAL A 79 -5.51 -20.80 -6.40
C VAL A 79 -6.01 -20.35 -7.77
N GLU A 80 -6.29 -21.27 -8.70
CA GLU A 80 -6.90 -20.96 -9.99
C GLU A 80 -8.31 -20.38 -9.82
N LYS A 81 -9.12 -20.97 -8.94
CA LYS A 81 -10.46 -20.43 -8.61
C LYS A 81 -10.38 -19.01 -8.05
N TYR A 82 -9.37 -18.72 -7.22
CA TYR A 82 -9.15 -17.38 -6.69
C TYR A 82 -8.78 -16.39 -7.81
N LYS A 83 -7.83 -16.76 -8.68
CA LYS A 83 -7.47 -15.99 -9.88
C LYS A 83 -8.67 -15.69 -10.77
N ASP A 84 -9.50 -16.69 -11.06
CA ASP A 84 -10.69 -16.52 -11.90
C ASP A 84 -11.73 -15.58 -11.29
N ARG A 85 -11.86 -15.61 -9.95
CA ARG A 85 -12.70 -14.64 -9.24
C ARG A 85 -12.12 -13.23 -9.40
N MET A 86 -10.84 -13.03 -9.09
CA MET A 86 -10.19 -11.72 -9.17
C MET A 86 -10.16 -11.18 -10.61
N SER A 87 -9.94 -12.03 -11.61
CA SER A 87 -9.95 -11.66 -13.03
C SER A 87 -11.30 -11.10 -13.47
N ARG A 88 -12.41 -11.68 -12.97
CA ARG A 88 -13.77 -11.16 -13.24
C ARG A 88 -14.00 -9.80 -12.58
N VAL A 89 -13.55 -9.63 -11.34
CA VAL A 89 -13.63 -8.33 -10.64
C VAL A 89 -12.80 -7.28 -11.38
N ALA A 90 -11.59 -7.63 -11.82
CA ALA A 90 -10.73 -6.75 -12.60
C ALA A 90 -11.34 -6.34 -13.95
N ALA A 91 -11.99 -7.27 -14.65
CA ALA A 91 -12.68 -6.97 -15.90
C ALA A 91 -13.82 -5.95 -15.72
N THR A 92 -14.60 -6.07 -14.63
CA THR A 92 -15.63 -5.10 -14.27
C THR A 92 -15.01 -3.74 -13.95
N ALA A 93 -14.02 -3.70 -13.05
CA ALA A 93 -13.36 -2.45 -12.65
C ALA A 93 -12.65 -1.75 -13.83
N ALA A 94 -12.06 -2.51 -14.76
CA ALA A 94 -11.47 -2.02 -15.99
C ALA A 94 -12.52 -1.29 -16.86
N THR A 95 -13.71 -1.89 -17.00
CA THR A 95 -14.82 -1.31 -17.76
C THR A 95 -15.33 -0.03 -17.11
N GLU A 96 -15.53 -0.03 -15.79
CA GLU A 96 -16.08 1.11 -15.06
C GLU A 96 -15.12 2.30 -14.99
N THR A 97 -13.82 2.03 -14.92
CA THR A 97 -12.79 3.09 -14.82
C THR A 97 -12.18 3.47 -16.17
N GLY A 98 -12.45 2.70 -17.23
CA GLY A 98 -11.83 2.89 -18.55
C GLY A 98 -10.33 2.59 -18.58
N ARG A 99 -9.81 1.83 -17.60
CA ARG A 99 -8.39 1.47 -17.48
C ARG A 99 -8.15 0.01 -17.89
N THR A 100 -6.97 -0.28 -18.40
CA THR A 100 -6.53 -1.68 -18.58
C THR A 100 -6.16 -2.27 -17.23
N MET A 101 -6.73 -3.43 -16.89
CA MET A 101 -6.37 -4.19 -15.70
C MET A 101 -6.19 -5.67 -16.06
N GLN A 102 -5.24 -6.33 -15.40
CA GLN A 102 -4.98 -7.75 -15.58
C GLN A 102 -4.63 -8.42 -14.25
N VAL A 103 -5.03 -9.68 -14.10
CA VAL A 103 -4.72 -10.49 -12.92
C VAL A 103 -3.85 -11.66 -13.35
N THR A 104 -2.69 -11.80 -12.71
CA THR A 104 -1.65 -12.78 -13.05
C THR A 104 -0.99 -13.34 -11.79
N ASN A 105 -0.05 -14.27 -11.96
CA ASN A 105 0.88 -14.72 -10.92
C ASN A 105 0.20 -15.19 -9.62
N GLU A 106 -0.81 -16.05 -9.78
CA GLU A 106 -1.54 -16.67 -8.69
C GLU A 106 -0.63 -17.56 -7.84
N ARG A 107 -0.72 -17.41 -6.52
CA ARG A 107 0.11 -18.12 -5.54
C ARG A 107 -0.72 -18.52 -4.32
N ILE A 108 -0.36 -19.67 -3.75
CA ILE A 108 -0.93 -20.17 -2.50
C ILE A 108 0.20 -20.47 -1.52
N GLU A 109 0.07 -19.94 -0.31
CA GLU A 109 1.00 -20.19 0.80
C GLU A 109 0.23 -20.75 2.00
N LEU A 110 0.77 -21.83 2.58
CA LEU A 110 0.22 -22.46 3.77
C LEU A 110 1.27 -22.42 4.88
N SER A 111 0.94 -21.79 5.99
CA SER A 111 1.81 -21.69 7.17
C SER A 111 1.05 -22.10 8.43
N THR A 112 1.80 -22.34 9.50
CA THR A 112 1.24 -22.74 10.81
C THR A 112 1.96 -21.97 11.90
N SER A 113 1.23 -21.44 12.86
CA SER A 113 1.75 -20.74 14.03
C SER A 113 1.01 -21.21 15.28
N GLY A 114 1.64 -22.08 16.07
CA GLY A 114 0.96 -22.80 17.13
C GLY A 114 -0.17 -23.66 16.57
N ASP A 115 -1.35 -23.57 17.16
CA ASP A 115 -2.56 -24.28 16.73
C ASP A 115 -3.35 -23.51 15.65
N VAL A 116 -2.75 -22.52 14.99
CA VAL A 116 -3.40 -21.77 13.90
C VAL A 116 -2.76 -22.11 12.57
N GLY A 117 -3.57 -22.61 11.64
CA GLY A 117 -3.22 -22.76 10.23
C GLY A 117 -3.59 -21.51 9.45
N VAL A 118 -2.73 -21.08 8.54
CA VAL A 118 -2.97 -19.91 7.67
C VAL A 118 -2.91 -20.35 6.23
N VAL A 119 -3.92 -19.98 5.45
CA VAL A 119 -3.93 -20.09 3.99
C VAL A 119 -3.95 -18.69 3.41
N ALA A 120 -2.93 -18.34 2.63
CA ALA A 120 -2.83 -17.07 1.91
C ALA A 120 -2.89 -17.33 0.40
N LEU A 121 -3.96 -16.87 -0.23
CA LEU A 121 -4.15 -16.90 -1.68
C LEU A 121 -3.82 -15.51 -2.22
N SER A 122 -2.87 -15.41 -3.14
CA SER A 122 -2.44 -14.12 -3.70
C SER A 122 -2.44 -14.11 -5.21
N VAL A 123 -2.61 -12.92 -5.78
CA VAL A 123 -2.45 -12.62 -7.21
C VAL A 123 -1.74 -11.28 -7.38
N GLN A 124 -1.09 -11.08 -8.53
CA GLN A 124 -0.72 -9.73 -8.98
C GLN A 124 -1.87 -9.12 -9.78
N TRP A 125 -2.24 -7.92 -9.42
CA TRP A 125 -3.23 -7.11 -10.12
C TRP A 125 -2.55 -5.90 -10.74
N GLU A 126 -2.45 -5.88 -12.07
CA GLU A 126 -1.91 -4.76 -12.84
C GLU A 126 -2.98 -3.67 -13.03
N GLY A 127 -2.59 -2.40 -12.85
CA GLY A 127 -3.46 -1.25 -13.09
C GLY A 127 -4.57 -1.05 -12.05
N LEU A 128 -4.42 -1.60 -10.84
CA LEU A 128 -5.40 -1.43 -9.76
C LEU A 128 -5.53 0.05 -9.36
N ALA A 129 -4.41 0.73 -9.11
CA ALA A 129 -4.37 2.15 -8.80
C ALA A 129 -4.18 2.98 -10.07
N ALA A 130 -4.83 4.14 -10.14
CA ALA A 130 -4.56 5.12 -11.16
C ALA A 130 -3.29 5.87 -10.75
N THR A 131 -2.36 6.04 -11.69
CA THR A 131 -1.05 6.65 -11.43
C THR A 131 -0.97 8.03 -12.07
N ASP A 132 -0.53 9.02 -11.32
CA ASP A 132 -0.17 10.35 -11.85
C ASP A 132 1.01 10.90 -11.07
N THR A 133 2.15 11.17 -11.71
CA THR A 133 3.37 11.78 -11.15
C THR A 133 3.55 11.66 -9.61
N GLY A 134 3.88 10.47 -9.13
CA GLY A 134 4.10 10.22 -7.69
C GLY A 134 2.82 10.10 -6.85
N ARG A 135 1.64 10.05 -7.47
CA ARG A 135 0.33 9.86 -6.84
C ARG A 135 -0.30 8.55 -7.31
N LEU A 136 -0.89 7.82 -6.37
CA LEU A 136 -1.67 6.61 -6.60
C LEU A 136 -3.08 6.81 -6.07
N VAL A 137 -4.10 6.55 -6.89
CA VAL A 137 -5.51 6.66 -6.50
C VAL A 137 -6.19 5.30 -6.67
N VAL A 138 -6.73 4.76 -5.59
CA VAL A 138 -7.49 3.51 -5.57
C VAL A 138 -8.96 3.82 -5.38
N THR A 139 -9.81 3.31 -6.27
CA THR A 139 -11.27 3.46 -6.21
C THR A 139 -11.93 2.09 -6.41
N ARG A 140 -12.29 1.77 -7.67
CA ARG A 140 -12.80 0.44 -8.06
C ARG A 140 -11.68 -0.61 -7.95
N PRO A 141 -12.00 -1.84 -7.50
CA PRO A 141 -13.34 -2.40 -7.34
C PRO A 141 -14.02 -2.14 -5.99
N PHE A 142 -13.37 -1.46 -5.05
CA PHE A 142 -13.88 -1.31 -3.69
C PHE A 142 -15.02 -0.30 -3.58
N ALA A 143 -15.07 0.68 -4.49
CA ALA A 143 -16.21 1.58 -4.64
C ALA A 143 -17.39 0.87 -5.35
N GLY A 144 -18.61 1.29 -5.03
CA GLY A 144 -19.84 0.66 -5.50
C GLY A 144 -20.23 -0.55 -4.64
N ASP A 145 -20.69 -1.62 -5.27
CA ASP A 145 -21.30 -2.77 -4.60
C ASP A 145 -20.27 -3.79 -4.04
N PHE A 146 -19.10 -3.33 -3.57
CA PHE A 146 -18.11 -4.22 -2.97
C PHE A 146 -18.62 -4.73 -1.62
N GLU A 147 -18.92 -6.02 -1.57
CA GLU A 147 -19.27 -6.72 -0.34
C GLU A 147 -18.17 -7.74 -0.01
N SER A 148 -17.65 -7.66 1.21
CA SER A 148 -16.65 -8.58 1.75
C SER A 148 -17.01 -8.95 3.18
N ASP A 149 -17.04 -10.26 3.44
CA ASP A 149 -17.15 -10.81 4.80
C ASP A 149 -15.83 -10.67 5.58
N HIS A 150 -14.79 -10.14 4.94
CA HIS A 150 -13.46 -9.92 5.50
C HIS A 150 -13.17 -8.43 5.66
N SER A 151 -12.30 -8.10 6.62
CA SER A 151 -11.66 -6.79 6.68
C SER A 151 -10.87 -6.52 5.40
N LEU A 152 -10.79 -5.25 5.01
CA LEU A 152 -9.95 -4.77 3.91
C LEU A 152 -8.76 -4.03 4.53
N THR A 153 -7.54 -4.41 4.15
CA THR A 153 -6.33 -3.66 4.46
C THR A 153 -5.67 -3.20 3.18
N LEU A 154 -5.52 -1.89 3.01
CA LEU A 154 -4.81 -1.27 1.90
C LEU A 154 -3.47 -0.73 2.41
N VAL A 155 -2.38 -1.11 1.74
CA VAL A 155 -1.01 -0.70 2.08
C VAL A 155 -0.43 0.05 0.90
N GLY A 156 -0.04 1.30 1.13
CA GLY A 156 0.68 2.09 0.13
C GLY A 156 2.13 1.61 -0.05
N PRO A 157 2.82 2.04 -1.13
CA PRO A 157 4.25 1.79 -1.28
C PRO A 157 5.05 2.52 -0.18
N HIS A 158 6.25 2.03 0.11
CA HIS A 158 7.18 2.73 1.00
C HIS A 158 7.51 4.12 0.46
N GLY A 159 7.60 5.13 1.33
CA GLY A 159 7.88 6.52 0.92
C GLY A 159 6.67 7.25 0.33
N TYR A 160 5.47 6.69 0.47
CA TYR A 160 4.21 7.33 0.15
C TYR A 160 3.40 7.58 1.43
N ASP A 161 2.79 8.76 1.49
CA ASP A 161 1.88 9.18 2.54
C ASP A 161 0.43 9.12 2.05
N VAL A 162 -0.50 8.88 2.97
CA VAL A 162 -1.94 8.94 2.68
C VAL A 162 -2.38 10.41 2.67
N THR A 163 -2.81 10.92 1.51
CA THR A 163 -3.25 12.32 1.37
C THR A 163 -4.75 12.49 1.36
N ALA A 164 -5.49 11.44 1.00
CA ALA A 164 -6.95 11.44 1.04
C ALA A 164 -7.49 10.02 1.27
N THR A 165 -8.61 9.92 1.99
CA THR A 165 -9.33 8.66 2.22
C THR A 165 -10.82 8.94 2.34
N ASN A 166 -11.62 8.09 1.72
CA ASN A 166 -13.07 8.02 1.89
C ASN A 166 -13.51 6.56 1.71
N PRO A 167 -14.36 6.01 2.60
CA PRO A 167 -14.61 6.51 3.95
C PRO A 167 -13.33 6.53 4.80
N SER A 168 -13.39 7.13 5.99
CA SER A 168 -12.29 7.04 6.94
C SER A 168 -12.01 5.57 7.32
N PRO A 169 -10.74 5.16 7.43
CA PRO A 169 -10.40 3.81 7.88
C PRO A 169 -10.73 3.62 9.36
N ASP A 170 -11.07 2.39 9.74
CA ASP A 170 -11.26 2.01 11.15
C ASP A 170 -9.93 2.06 11.93
N SER A 171 -8.82 1.81 11.26
CA SER A 171 -7.48 2.06 11.81
C SER A 171 -6.47 2.43 10.72
N GLN A 172 -5.51 3.27 11.08
CA GLN A 172 -4.41 3.68 10.21
C GLN A 172 -3.09 3.64 10.97
N THR A 173 -2.06 3.05 10.37
CA THR A 173 -0.67 3.11 10.84
C THR A 173 0.21 3.43 9.64
N GLU A 174 0.82 4.61 9.61
CA GLU A 174 1.58 5.10 8.45
C GLU A 174 0.72 5.07 7.17
N ASN A 175 1.16 4.29 6.17
CA ASN A 175 0.50 4.09 4.88
C ASN A 175 -0.34 2.80 4.83
N ARG A 176 -0.61 2.17 5.98
CA ARG A 176 -1.50 1.01 6.14
C ARG A 176 -2.84 1.47 6.69
N LEU A 177 -3.89 1.19 5.93
CA LEU A 177 -5.28 1.57 6.22
C LEU A 177 -6.11 0.30 6.32
N THR A 178 -6.93 0.17 7.37
CA THR A 178 -7.79 -1.00 7.56
C THR A 178 -9.23 -0.58 7.77
N TRP A 179 -10.14 -1.22 7.05
CA TRP A 179 -11.58 -1.18 7.23
C TRP A 179 -12.05 -2.55 7.71
N GLN A 180 -12.86 -2.59 8.77
CA GLN A 180 -13.41 -3.82 9.31
C GLN A 180 -14.48 -4.41 8.38
N SER A 181 -14.79 -5.70 8.56
CA SER A 181 -15.89 -6.33 7.83
C SER A 181 -17.21 -5.59 8.10
N GLY A 182 -17.96 -5.28 7.05
CA GLY A 182 -19.24 -4.57 7.14
C GLY A 182 -19.14 -3.04 7.12
N THR A 183 -17.95 -2.46 7.04
CA THR A 183 -17.81 -1.02 6.75
C THR A 183 -18.34 -0.71 5.35
N GLU A 184 -19.12 0.36 5.20
CA GLU A 184 -19.70 0.76 3.91
C GLU A 184 -18.64 1.40 3.01
N LEU A 185 -18.31 0.77 1.88
CA LEU A 185 -17.24 1.21 0.97
C LEU A 185 -17.79 1.78 -0.36
N ASN A 186 -19.08 2.10 -0.45
CA ASN A 186 -19.73 2.53 -1.70
C ASN A 186 -19.04 3.71 -2.39
N GLU A 187 -18.46 4.63 -1.61
CA GLU A 187 -17.74 5.81 -2.09
C GLU A 187 -16.22 5.67 -1.91
N PHE A 188 -15.69 4.44 -1.91
CA PHE A 188 -14.28 4.17 -1.63
C PHE A 188 -13.34 4.93 -2.56
N GLU A 189 -12.47 5.74 -1.97
CA GLU A 189 -11.37 6.40 -2.64
C GLU A 189 -10.22 6.59 -1.66
N VAL A 190 -9.03 6.14 -2.04
CA VAL A 190 -7.81 6.36 -1.26
C VAL A 190 -6.75 6.91 -2.18
N THR A 191 -6.10 8.00 -1.75
CA THR A 191 -4.99 8.59 -2.46
C THR A 191 -3.72 8.54 -1.63
N PHE A 192 -2.68 7.98 -2.24
CA PHE A 192 -1.31 8.03 -1.74
C PHE A 192 -0.49 9.00 -2.60
N ALA A 193 0.42 9.74 -1.98
CA ALA A 193 1.40 10.55 -2.69
C ALA A 193 2.80 10.29 -2.13
N SER A 194 3.80 10.20 -3.01
CA SER A 194 5.20 10.15 -2.63
C SER A 194 5.52 11.38 -1.79
N SER A 195 6.31 11.20 -0.73
CA SER A 195 6.69 12.31 0.17
C SER A 195 7.38 13.46 -0.59
N ASP A 196 8.09 13.17 -1.69
CA ASP A 196 8.71 14.18 -2.58
C ASP A 196 7.66 14.97 -3.40
N ALA A 197 6.55 14.33 -3.77
CA ALA A 197 5.47 14.97 -4.52
C ALA A 197 4.57 15.83 -3.62
N ALA A 198 4.38 15.43 -2.36
CA ALA A 198 3.57 16.15 -1.39
C ALA A 198 4.13 17.57 -1.07
N GLU A 199 5.46 17.73 -1.08
CA GLU A 199 6.11 19.03 -0.85
C GLU A 199 5.94 20.01 -2.03
N SER A 200 5.73 19.48 -3.24
CA SER A 200 5.56 20.29 -4.45
C SER A 200 4.17 20.95 -4.53
N GLU A 201 3.12 20.28 -4.03
CA GLU A 201 1.77 20.86 -3.98
C GLU A 201 1.60 21.88 -2.83
N ALA A 202 2.33 21.71 -1.72
CA ALA A 202 2.35 22.70 -0.64
C ALA A 202 3.10 24.00 -1.03
N SER A 203 3.93 23.95 -2.07
CA SER A 203 4.75 25.09 -2.54
C SER A 203 4.11 25.87 -3.69
N GLY A 204 2.89 25.50 -4.11
CA GLY A 204 2.30 25.88 -5.39
C GLY A 204 1.06 26.79 -5.34
N ASP A 205 1.01 27.83 -4.50
CA ASP A 205 0.29 29.08 -4.83
C ASP A 205 0.71 30.22 -3.90
N SER A 206 1.53 31.11 -4.43
CA SER A 206 1.59 32.51 -3.99
C SER A 206 1.80 33.35 -5.23
N THR A 207 0.80 33.38 -6.11
CA THR A 207 0.77 34.34 -7.21
C THR A 207 0.46 35.73 -6.65
N ASP A 208 1.51 36.43 -6.21
CA ASP A 208 1.47 37.85 -5.85
C ASP A 208 1.12 38.71 -7.07
N THR A 209 -0.08 39.27 -7.05
CA THR A 209 -0.45 40.31 -8.01
C THR A 209 -0.16 41.68 -7.41
N GLY A 210 1.12 42.05 -7.40
CA GLY A 210 1.69 43.40 -7.52
C GLY A 210 1.24 44.53 -6.57
N THR A 211 2.18 45.05 -5.77
CA THR A 211 2.45 46.51 -5.66
C THR A 211 3.77 46.78 -4.94
N ASN A 212 4.66 47.55 -5.57
CA ASN A 212 5.93 47.99 -4.99
C ASN A 212 5.69 48.89 -3.76
N THR A 213 5.73 48.31 -2.57
CA THR A 213 6.08 49.01 -1.32
C THR A 213 7.32 48.32 -0.76
N PRO A 214 8.39 49.04 -0.40
CA PRO A 214 9.56 48.41 0.20
C PRO A 214 9.18 47.92 1.61
N GLY A 215 8.86 46.62 1.70
CA GLY A 215 8.47 45.96 2.96
C GLY A 215 7.42 44.86 2.75
N PHE A 216 7.82 43.78 2.07
CA PHE A 216 7.22 42.42 1.97
C PHE A 216 5.69 42.27 2.11
N GLY A 217 4.99 42.14 0.96
CA GLY A 217 3.59 41.72 0.78
C GLY A 217 3.35 40.23 1.08
N ILE A 218 2.15 39.64 0.97
CA ILE A 218 1.20 39.61 -0.17
C ILE A 218 -0.24 39.36 0.33
N VAL A 219 -1.24 40.03 -0.26
CA VAL A 219 -2.69 39.70 -0.15
C VAL A 219 -3.18 39.43 -1.57
N ILE A 220 -3.58 38.20 -1.90
CA ILE A 220 -4.00 37.83 -3.26
C ILE A 220 -5.49 38.16 -3.44
N ALA A 221 -5.79 39.05 -4.38
CA ALA A 221 -7.13 39.37 -4.84
C ALA A 221 -7.37 38.70 -6.20
N SER A 222 -8.41 37.86 -6.30
CA SER A 222 -8.78 37.16 -7.53
C SER A 222 -9.59 38.09 -8.46
N VAL A 223 -9.07 38.36 -9.66
CA VAL A 223 -9.84 38.98 -10.76
C VAL A 223 -9.81 38.05 -11.97
N ALA A 224 -10.98 37.53 -12.33
CA ALA A 224 -11.20 36.75 -13.55
C ALA A 224 -11.99 37.58 -14.56
N LEU A 225 -11.43 37.87 -15.75
CA LEU A 225 -12.20 38.37 -16.89
C LEU A 225 -11.65 37.88 -18.25
N LEU A 226 -12.52 37.11 -18.95
CA LEU A 226 -13.00 37.23 -20.35
C LEU A 226 -12.00 37.04 -21.53
N GLY A 227 -12.34 36.45 -22.68
CA GLY A 227 -13.58 35.96 -23.31
C GLY A 227 -13.26 35.32 -24.69
N ALA A 228 -14.03 34.35 -25.18
CA ALA A 228 -15.08 34.47 -26.22
C ALA A 228 -14.67 34.13 -27.68
N ALA A 229 -15.33 33.13 -28.28
CA ALA A 229 -15.75 33.06 -29.70
C ALA A 229 -16.46 31.68 -29.93
N LEU A 230 -17.78 31.60 -30.17
CA LEU A 230 -18.60 31.94 -31.35
C LEU A 230 -18.96 30.68 -32.17
N LEU A 231 -20.27 30.39 -32.28
CA LEU A 231 -21.03 29.80 -33.41
C LEU A 231 -22.32 29.21 -32.81
N ALA A 232 -23.53 29.40 -33.32
CA ALA A 232 -24.12 30.34 -34.25
C ALA A 232 -25.64 30.25 -33.99
N ARG A 233 -26.32 31.38 -34.11
CA ARG A 233 -27.79 31.41 -34.13
C ARG A 233 -28.33 30.72 -35.38
N LEU A 234 -29.49 30.07 -35.25
CA LEU A 234 -30.61 30.38 -36.12
C LEU A 234 -31.92 30.31 -35.31
N ARG A 235 -32.68 31.40 -35.38
CA ARG A 235 -34.07 31.52 -34.94
C ARG A 235 -34.96 31.02 -36.09
N GLU A 236 -36.06 30.35 -35.77
CA GLU A 236 -37.44 30.85 -35.87
C GLU A 236 -38.35 30.01 -34.97
#